data_AF-A4L6A1-F1
#
_entry.id   AF-A4L6A1-F1
#
_cell.length_a   1.000
_cell.length_b   1.000
_cell.length_c   1.000
_cell.angle_alpha   90.00
_cell.angle_beta   90.00
_cell.angle_gamma   90.00
#
_symmetry.space_group_name_H-M   'P 1'
#
loop_
_entity.id
_entity.type
_entity.pdbx_description
1 polymer ?
#
loop_
_entity_poly.entity_id
_entity_poly.type
_entity_poly.pdbx_seq_one_letter_code
_entity_poly.pdbx_strand_id
1 'polypeptide(L)'
;ARNLETLRHRYNQSEGLHTIQRVSGCDLLSDGSVRGSQRLGYDGWDFISFELVSKSFVAADAAAEITRRRWEDENVAEGLENYLEHVCPEWLQKYVEYGRKELERK
;
A
#
# COMPACT_ATOMS: atom_id res chain seq x y z
N ALA A 1 12.25 11.85 -0.90
CA ALA A 1 12.17 13.33 -0.90
C ALA A 1 11.15 13.87 -1.91
N ARG A 2 11.26 13.57 -3.22
CA ARG A 2 10.38 14.13 -4.28
C ARG A 2 8.86 13.99 -4.04
N ASN A 3 8.41 12.93 -3.37
CA ASN A 3 6.99 12.73 -3.07
C ASN A 3 6.49 13.70 -1.98
N LEU A 4 7.30 14.03 -0.97
CA LEU A 4 6.93 14.98 0.09
C LEU A 4 6.73 16.38 -0.47
N GLU A 5 7.66 16.85 -1.31
CA GLU A 5 7.55 18.15 -1.98
C GLU A 5 6.33 18.22 -2.90
N THR A 6 6.10 17.16 -3.69
CA THR A 6 4.91 17.06 -4.56
C THR A 6 3.61 17.20 -3.77
N LEU A 7 3.47 16.49 -2.64
CA LEU A 7 2.27 16.55 -1.81
C LEU A 7 2.10 17.93 -1.17
N ARG A 8 3.17 18.48 -0.59
CA ARG A 8 3.16 19.82 -0.01
C ARG A 8 2.64 20.87 -1.00
N HIS A 9 3.12 20.80 -2.26
CA HIS A 9 2.64 21.69 -3.32
C HIS A 9 1.17 21.45 -3.68
N ARG A 10 0.71 20.19 -3.78
CA ARG A 10 -0.70 19.89 -4.11
C ARG A 10 -1.68 20.33 -3.03
N TYR A 11 -1.26 20.32 -1.77
CA TYR A 11 -2.06 20.81 -0.64
C TYR A 11 -1.85 22.29 -0.34
N ASN A 12 -1.06 23.02 -1.15
CA ASN A 12 -0.73 24.44 -0.96
C ASN A 12 -0.20 24.76 0.46
N GLN A 13 0.61 23.86 1.02
CA GLN A 13 1.16 24.02 2.36
C GLN A 13 2.46 24.81 2.35
N SER A 14 2.68 25.61 3.41
CA SER A 14 3.92 26.35 3.62
C SER A 14 5.08 25.43 4.02
N GLU A 15 6.26 26.01 4.26
CA GLU A 15 7.35 25.26 4.88
C GLU A 15 6.94 24.71 6.26
N GLY A 16 7.43 23.51 6.58
CA GLY A 16 7.01 22.76 7.75
C GLY A 16 7.44 21.29 7.68
N LEU A 17 7.27 20.58 8.79
CA LEU A 17 7.50 19.14 8.84
C LEU A 17 6.25 18.41 8.36
N HIS A 18 6.40 17.58 7.34
CA HIS A 18 5.35 16.73 6.80
C HIS A 18 5.79 15.28 6.77
N THR A 19 4.84 14.36 6.79
CA THR A 19 5.10 12.92 6.83
C THR A 19 4.36 12.19 5.72
N ILE A 20 5.03 11.22 5.11
CA ILE A 20 4.39 10.20 4.26
C ILE A 20 4.55 8.87 4.97
N GLN A 21 3.45 8.16 5.13
CA GLN A 21 3.41 6.84 5.74
C GLN A 21 3.00 5.81 4.69
N ARG A 22 3.55 4.60 4.79
CA ARG A 22 3.18 3.48 3.92
C ARG A 22 2.89 2.26 4.77
N VAL A 23 1.78 1.59 4.49
CA VAL A 23 1.46 0.26 4.98
C VAL A 23 1.25 -0.63 3.75
N SER A 24 1.90 -1.78 3.69
CA SER A 24 1.76 -2.74 2.59
C SER A 24 1.87 -4.15 3.15
N GLY A 25 1.02 -5.05 2.67
CA GLY A 25 1.04 -6.43 3.13
C GLY A 25 -0.06 -7.27 2.51
N CYS A 26 0.01 -8.57 2.80
CA CYS A 26 -0.96 -9.56 2.41
C CYS A 26 -1.35 -10.43 3.60
N ASP A 27 -2.59 -10.92 3.57
CA ASP A 27 -3.15 -11.86 4.52
C ASP A 27 -3.45 -13.18 3.80
N LEU A 28 -3.01 -14.29 4.39
CA LEU A 28 -3.37 -15.64 3.97
C LEU A 28 -4.59 -16.09 4.77
N LEU A 29 -5.73 -16.24 4.11
CA LEU A 29 -6.98 -16.62 4.76
C LEU A 29 -7.14 -18.14 4.80
N SER A 30 -7.97 -18.62 5.73
CA SER A 30 -8.21 -20.06 5.94
C SER A 30 -8.91 -20.75 4.76
N ASP A 31 -9.62 -19.99 3.93
CA ASP A 31 -10.24 -20.48 2.69
C ASP A 31 -9.24 -20.57 1.51
N GLY A 32 -7.96 -20.27 1.76
CA GLY A 32 -6.90 -20.26 0.76
C GLY A 32 -6.83 -18.97 -0.06
N SER A 33 -7.74 -18.00 0.17
CA SER A 33 -7.69 -16.72 -0.52
C SER A 33 -6.60 -15.81 0.05
N VAL A 34 -6.06 -14.95 -0.81
CA VAL A 34 -5.09 -13.91 -0.44
C VAL A 34 -5.80 -12.57 -0.49
N ARG A 35 -5.72 -11.81 0.61
CA ARG A 35 -6.02 -10.37 0.59
C ARG A 35 -4.71 -9.61 0.58
N GLY A 36 -4.65 -8.53 -0.19
CA GLY A 36 -3.46 -7.70 -0.27
C GLY A 36 -3.86 -6.25 -0.41
N SER A 37 -3.14 -5.37 0.28
CA SER A 37 -3.36 -3.93 0.14
C SER A 37 -2.07 -3.15 0.28
N GLN A 38 -2.04 -1.98 -0.34
CA GLN A 38 -1.04 -0.96 -0.08
C GLN A 38 -1.75 0.36 0.21
N ARG A 39 -1.39 1.02 1.30
CA ARG A 39 -1.95 2.31 1.73
C ARG A 39 -0.85 3.31 1.91
N LEU A 40 -1.06 4.51 1.38
CA LEU A 40 -0.24 5.68 1.64
C LEU A 40 -1.06 6.70 2.43
N GLY A 41 -0.45 7.24 3.47
CA GLY A 41 -0.99 8.35 4.25
C GLY A 41 -0.08 9.57 4.17
N TYR A 42 -0.68 10.75 4.35
CA TYR A 42 0.00 12.04 4.39
C TYR A 42 -0.44 12.81 5.64
N ASP A 43 0.52 13.21 6.47
CA ASP A 43 0.27 13.90 7.75
C ASP A 43 -0.76 13.18 8.66
N GLY A 44 -0.71 11.84 8.67
CA GLY A 44 -1.59 10.99 9.47
C GLY A 44 -2.97 10.71 8.85
N TRP A 45 -3.29 11.30 7.70
CA TRP A 45 -4.55 11.07 6.99
C TRP A 45 -4.38 10.12 5.82
N ASP A 46 -5.44 9.40 5.47
CA ASP A 46 -5.47 8.56 4.27
C ASP A 46 -5.24 9.43 3.02
N PHE A 47 -4.39 8.95 2.12
CA PHE A 47 -4.09 9.64 0.86
C PHE A 47 -4.51 8.80 -0.35
N ILE A 48 -3.90 7.62 -0.53
CA ILE A 48 -4.28 6.70 -1.61
C ILE A 48 -4.08 5.26 -1.16
N SER A 49 -4.99 4.37 -1.54
CA SER A 49 -4.85 2.93 -1.32
C SER A 49 -5.01 2.13 -2.61
N PHE A 50 -4.46 0.92 -2.63
CA PHE A 50 -4.67 -0.11 -3.62
C PHE A 50 -5.18 -1.37 -2.92
N GLU A 51 -6.24 -1.97 -3.46
CA GLU A 51 -6.86 -3.17 -2.90
C GLU A 51 -6.85 -4.30 -3.94
N LEU A 52 -6.11 -5.38 -3.65
CA LEU A 52 -5.85 -6.48 -4.59
C LEU A 52 -7.13 -7.13 -5.12
N VAL A 53 -8.14 -7.29 -4.27
CA VAL A 53 -9.43 -7.92 -4.65
C VAL A 53 -10.12 -7.14 -5.77
N SER A 54 -10.10 -5.81 -5.67
CA SER A 54 -10.73 -4.92 -6.66
C SER A 54 -9.80 -4.54 -7.81
N LYS A 55 -8.49 -4.80 -7.66
CA LYS A 55 -7.42 -4.36 -8.57
C LYS A 55 -7.50 -2.88 -8.90
N SER A 56 -7.85 -2.06 -7.91
CA SER A 56 -8.14 -0.65 -8.12
C SER A 56 -7.52 0.23 -7.04
N PHE A 57 -7.28 1.47 -7.42
CA PHE A 57 -6.82 2.52 -6.52
C PHE A 57 -8.00 3.33 -5.98
N VAL A 58 -7.99 3.62 -4.69
CA VAL A 58 -8.94 4.53 -4.04
C VAL A 58 -8.19 5.77 -3.57
N ALA A 59 -8.54 6.92 -4.13
CA ALA A 59 -8.02 8.22 -3.71
C ALA A 59 -8.89 8.77 -2.56
N ALA A 60 -8.25 9.32 -1.53
CA ALA A 60 -8.96 9.87 -0.39
C ALA A 60 -9.57 11.27 -0.67
N ASP A 61 -8.92 12.05 -1.54
CA ASP A 61 -9.36 13.40 -1.88
C ASP A 61 -8.92 13.83 -3.31
N ALA A 62 -9.24 15.08 -3.68
CA ALA A 62 -8.92 15.64 -4.99
C ALA A 62 -7.41 15.76 -5.28
N ALA A 63 -6.56 15.91 -4.27
CA ALA A 63 -5.11 15.95 -4.46
C ALA A 63 -4.55 14.53 -4.71
N ALA A 64 -5.14 13.53 -4.06
CA ALA A 64 -4.84 12.12 -4.29
C ALA A 64 -5.31 11.61 -5.66
N GLU A 65 -6.42 12.14 -6.18
CA GLU A 65 -6.93 11.83 -7.52
C GLU A 65 -5.91 12.09 -8.63
N ILE A 66 -5.07 13.11 -8.46
CA ILE A 66 -3.97 13.39 -9.40
C ILE A 66 -2.93 12.26 -9.38
N THR A 67 -2.64 11.69 -8.20
CA THR A 67 -1.77 10.50 -8.10
C THR A 67 -2.42 9.29 -8.72
N ARG A 68 -3.71 9.06 -8.45
CA ARG A 68 -4.44 7.89 -8.96
C ARG A 68 -4.34 7.81 -10.48
N ARG A 69 -4.75 8.87 -11.19
CA ARG A 69 -4.71 8.90 -12.66
C ARG A 69 -3.32 8.64 -13.21
N ARG A 70 -2.30 9.27 -12.60
CA ARG A 70 -0.91 9.06 -13.00
C ARG A 70 -0.48 7.61 -12.82
N TRP A 71 -0.85 6.97 -11.71
CA TRP A 71 -0.50 5.58 -11.45
C TRP A 71 -1.25 4.59 -12.35
N GLU A 72 -2.48 4.91 -12.72
CA GLU A 72 -3.25 4.17 -13.73
C GLU A 72 -2.57 4.30 -15.11
N ASP A 73 -2.19 5.50 -15.52
CA ASP A 73 -1.47 5.75 -16.78
C ASP A 73 -0.08 5.07 -16.83
N GLU A 74 0.63 5.05 -15.69
CA GLU A 74 1.94 4.39 -15.54
C GLU A 74 1.82 2.87 -15.30
N ASN A 75 0.61 2.31 -15.30
CA ASN A 75 0.31 0.90 -15.04
C ASN A 75 0.94 0.35 -13.74
N VAL A 76 0.94 1.17 -12.67
CA VAL A 76 1.52 0.80 -11.37
C VAL A 76 0.77 -0.40 -10.75
N ALA A 77 -0.50 -0.59 -11.09
CA ALA A 77 -1.32 -1.69 -10.61
C ALA A 77 -0.68 -3.06 -10.87
N GLU A 78 -0.12 -3.30 -12.07
CA GLU A 78 0.48 -4.59 -12.44
C GLU A 78 1.61 -5.01 -11.48
N GLY A 79 2.47 -4.06 -11.11
CA GLY A 79 3.56 -4.31 -10.16
C GLY A 79 3.06 -4.59 -8.75
N LEU A 80 2.01 -3.88 -8.32
CA LEU A 80 1.37 -4.11 -7.02
C LEU A 80 0.64 -5.46 -6.97
N GLU A 81 -0.05 -5.83 -8.04
CA GLU A 81 -0.70 -7.13 -8.18
C GLU A 81 0.32 -8.25 -8.07
N ASN A 82 1.39 -8.21 -8.87
CA ASN A 82 2.43 -9.24 -8.83
C ASN A 82 3.05 -9.37 -7.42
N TYR A 83 3.31 -8.24 -6.75
CA TYR A 83 3.84 -8.27 -5.40
C TYR A 83 2.84 -8.86 -4.38
N LEU A 84 1.59 -8.37 -4.37
CA LEU A 84 0.59 -8.72 -3.37
C LEU A 84 0.01 -10.13 -3.59
N GLU A 85 -0.09 -10.57 -4.84
CA GLU A 85 -0.66 -11.87 -5.23
C GLU A 85 0.36 -13.01 -5.17
N HIS A 86 1.65 -12.74 -5.39
CA HIS A 86 2.67 -13.79 -5.50
C HIS A 86 3.81 -13.62 -4.52
N VAL A 87 4.51 -12.48 -4.56
CA VAL A 87 5.74 -12.29 -3.78
C VAL A 87 5.46 -12.28 -2.28
N CYS A 88 4.51 -11.46 -1.84
CA CYS A 88 4.13 -11.34 -0.45
C CYS A 88 3.68 -12.67 0.17
N PRO A 89 2.72 -13.42 -0.41
CA PRO A 89 2.27 -14.67 0.18
C PRO A 89 3.36 -15.75 0.19
N GLU A 90 4.22 -15.82 -0.84
CA GLU A 90 5.35 -16.77 -0.86
C GLU A 90 6.31 -16.52 0.32
N TRP A 91 6.67 -15.25 0.54
CA TRP A 91 7.56 -14.88 1.64
C TRP A 91 6.90 -15.05 3.00
N LEU A 92 5.61 -14.71 3.12
CA LEU A 92 4.86 -14.87 4.36
C LEU A 92 4.79 -16.35 4.78
N GLN A 93 4.56 -17.27 3.85
CA GLN A 93 4.59 -18.71 4.14
C GLN A 93 5.96 -19.15 4.69
N LYS A 94 7.06 -18.71 4.09
CA LYS A 94 8.42 -19.00 4.57
C LYS A 94 8.65 -18.45 5.98
N TYR A 95 8.26 -17.20 6.25
CA TYR A 95 8.45 -16.59 7.57
C TYR A 95 7.60 -17.26 8.66
N VAL A 96 6.37 -17.65 8.33
CA VAL A 96 5.52 -18.44 9.24
C VAL A 96 6.16 -19.79 9.52
N GLU A 97 6.71 -20.47 8.51
CA GLU A 97 7.41 -21.74 8.70
C GLU A 97 8.64 -21.59 9.61
N TYR A 98 9.47 -20.57 9.36
CA TYR A 98 10.67 -20.30 10.17
C TYR A 98 10.32 -19.97 11.62
N GLY A 99 9.26 -19.18 11.84
CA GLY A 99 8.81 -18.73 13.15
C GLY A 99 7.81 -19.65 13.84
N ARG A 100 7.40 -20.76 13.21
CA ARG A 100 6.21 -21.54 13.60
C ARG A 100 6.13 -21.82 15.09
N LYS A 101 7.24 -22.30 15.67
CA LYS A 101 7.32 -22.63 17.10
C LYS A 101 6.98 -21.47 18.03
N GLU A 102 7.43 -20.27 17.69
CA GLU A 102 7.21 -19.07 18.50
C GLU A 102 5.86 -18.41 18.18
N LEU A 103 5.47 -18.39 16.90
CA LEU A 103 4.21 -17.77 16.45
C LEU A 103 2.97 -18.55 16.95
N GLU A 104 3.07 -19.86 17.07
CA GLU A 104 1.98 -20.72 17.56
C GLU A 104 2.03 -20.97 19.08
N ARG A 105 3.00 -20.36 19.77
CA ARG A 105 3.16 -20.50 21.21
C ARG A 105 2.02 -19.76 21.93
N LYS A 106 1.25 -20.50 22.74
CA LYS A 106 0.17 -19.96 23.57
C LYS A 106 0.67 -19.38 24.88
#